data_AF-A0A538AF41-F1
#
_entry.id   AF-A0A538AF41-F1
#
_cell.length_a   1.000
_cell.length_b   1.000
_cell.length_c   1.000
_cell.angle_alpha   90.00
_cell.angle_beta   90.00
_cell.angle_gamma   90.00
#
_symmetry.space_group_name_H-M   'P 1'
#
loop_
_entity.id
_entity.type
_entity.pdbx_description
1 polymer ?
#
loop_
_entity_poly.entity_id
_entity_poly.type
_entity_poly.pdbx_seq_one_letter_code
_entity_poly.pdbx_strand_id
1 'polypeptide(L)'
;MGTELGGAEARLETSSGPLRMHRLSWLAEQGIASPERLPHTLKILLENLLRRAGTRDVGDDDVLGLARWPAPGAGDLAFMPGRVLMQDFTGVPAVVDLAAMRAAVGRAGGSPASTNPLVPVDLIIDHSVQVDRFRSETAYAANIEWEYRRNGERYALLRWAQQAFDGFRVVPPGMGICHQVNLEHLATVVADRDGVAFPDTLVGTDSHTTMVNGLGVLGWGVGGIEAEAAMLGQPMALPAPVVVGVRMSGALRAGTTATDLVLTLTEMLRAHGVVGKFVEFFGAGLSSLELADRATLSNMSPEYGATSALFPVDAETVRYLVATGRGSRVDLVERYTKEQGLFRTDDDPEPTFSETVDLDLSSVE
;
A
#
# COMPACT_ATOMS: atom_id res chain seq x y z
N MET A 1 -12.86 -13.95 -24.29
CA MET A 1 -13.34 -15.20 -23.65
C MET A 1 -13.75 -14.82 -22.25
N GLY A 2 -14.92 -15.24 -21.77
CA GLY A 2 -15.29 -15.03 -20.36
C GLY A 2 -14.41 -15.89 -19.47
N THR A 3 -13.99 -15.36 -18.33
CA THR A 3 -13.26 -16.12 -17.29
C THR A 3 -14.23 -17.03 -16.54
N GLU A 4 -13.79 -18.25 -16.19
CA GLU A 4 -14.58 -19.16 -15.35
C GLU A 4 -14.68 -18.63 -13.90
N LEU A 5 -13.83 -17.66 -13.54
CA LEU A 5 -13.78 -17.01 -12.24
C LEU A 5 -14.77 -15.85 -12.08
N GLY A 6 -15.54 -15.53 -13.12
CA GLY A 6 -16.55 -14.46 -13.09
C GLY A 6 -17.64 -14.64 -12.02
N GLY A 7 -17.83 -15.88 -11.53
CA GLY A 7 -18.74 -16.19 -10.43
C GLY A 7 -18.30 -15.66 -9.06
N ALA A 8 -17.06 -15.19 -8.91
CA ALA A 8 -16.56 -14.61 -7.68
C ALA A 8 -17.11 -13.21 -7.39
N GLU A 9 -17.69 -12.52 -8.38
CA GLU A 9 -18.32 -11.22 -8.17
C GLU A 9 -19.57 -11.38 -7.27
N ALA A 10 -19.60 -10.63 -6.18
CA ALA A 10 -20.73 -10.59 -5.26
C ALA A 10 -21.07 -9.15 -4.88
N ARG A 11 -22.25 -8.99 -4.30
CA ARG A 11 -22.75 -7.70 -3.81
C ARG A 11 -22.43 -7.55 -2.32
N LEU A 12 -21.80 -6.44 -1.96
CA LEU A 12 -21.52 -6.02 -0.60
C LEU A 12 -22.48 -4.89 -0.21
N GLU A 13 -23.31 -5.10 0.80
CA GLU A 13 -24.16 -4.05 1.37
C GLU A 13 -23.36 -3.22 2.38
N THR A 14 -23.32 -1.90 2.18
CA THR A 14 -22.70 -0.95 3.11
C THR A 14 -23.68 0.15 3.50
N SER A 15 -23.39 0.89 4.56
CA SER A 15 -24.17 2.06 4.98
C SER A 15 -24.28 3.13 3.90
N SER A 16 -23.31 3.19 2.98
CA SER A 16 -23.25 4.16 1.88
C SER A 16 -23.91 3.66 0.59
N GLY A 17 -24.44 2.44 0.60
CA GLY A 17 -25.07 1.78 -0.55
C GLY A 17 -24.34 0.51 -0.98
N PRO A 18 -24.89 -0.18 -1.99
CA PRO A 18 -24.32 -1.43 -2.46
C PRO A 18 -23.06 -1.21 -3.30
N LEU A 19 -22.06 -2.06 -3.09
CA LEU A 19 -20.86 -2.17 -3.92
C LEU A 19 -20.73 -3.61 -4.45
N ARG A 20 -19.93 -3.79 -5.50
CA ARG A 20 -19.49 -5.10 -5.97
C ARG A 20 -18.14 -5.44 -5.33
N MET A 21 -17.86 -6.72 -5.12
CA MET A 21 -16.57 -7.23 -4.64
C MET A 21 -16.27 -8.58 -5.29
N HIS A 22 -15.00 -8.97 -5.35
CA HIS A 22 -14.59 -10.29 -5.83
C HIS A 22 -14.22 -11.15 -4.62
N ARG A 23 -15.08 -12.11 -4.25
CA ARG A 23 -14.95 -12.84 -2.98
C ARG A 23 -13.89 -13.92 -3.06
N LEU A 24 -12.93 -13.90 -2.15
CA LEU A 24 -11.93 -14.97 -2.02
C LEU A 24 -12.58 -16.30 -1.59
N SER A 25 -13.57 -16.23 -0.70
CA SER A 25 -14.32 -17.41 -0.20
C SER A 25 -15.01 -18.20 -1.31
N TRP A 26 -15.34 -17.57 -2.44
CA TRP A 26 -15.91 -18.27 -3.59
C TRP A 26 -14.97 -19.36 -4.14
N LEU A 27 -13.65 -19.16 -4.07
CA LEU A 27 -12.67 -20.18 -4.49
C LEU A 27 -12.77 -21.45 -3.63
N ALA A 28 -13.02 -21.31 -2.32
CA ALA A 28 -13.25 -22.44 -1.43
C ALA A 28 -14.61 -23.10 -1.67
N GLU A 29 -15.66 -22.30 -1.90
CA GLU A 29 -17.00 -22.80 -2.21
C GLU A 29 -17.04 -23.65 -3.49
N GLN A 30 -16.22 -23.30 -4.49
CA GLN A 30 -16.07 -24.09 -5.72
C GLN A 30 -15.09 -25.27 -5.58
N GLY A 31 -14.49 -25.48 -4.41
CA GLY A 31 -13.50 -26.54 -4.19
C GLY A 31 -12.19 -26.33 -4.96
N ILE A 32 -11.88 -25.09 -5.34
CA ILE A 32 -10.70 -24.74 -6.14
C ILE A 32 -9.45 -24.63 -5.27
N ALA A 33 -9.56 -23.93 -4.15
CA ALA A 33 -8.49 -23.68 -3.18
C ALA A 33 -9.04 -23.19 -1.84
N SER A 34 -8.22 -23.21 -0.78
CA SER A 34 -8.60 -22.78 0.57
C SER A 34 -7.80 -21.53 0.98
N PRO A 35 -8.27 -20.32 0.63
CA PRO A 35 -7.53 -19.08 0.88
C PRO A 35 -7.52 -18.68 2.36
N GLU A 36 -8.27 -19.35 3.23
CA GLU A 36 -8.43 -18.99 4.65
C GLU A 36 -7.10 -18.96 5.39
N ARG A 37 -6.22 -19.91 5.07
CA ARG A 37 -4.88 -20.08 5.66
C ARG A 37 -3.79 -19.26 4.97
N LEU A 38 -4.09 -18.55 3.87
CA LEU A 38 -3.12 -17.69 3.22
C LEU A 38 -2.77 -16.49 4.13
N PRO A 39 -1.50 -16.02 4.13
CA PRO A 39 -1.14 -14.73 4.69
C PRO A 39 -2.04 -13.62 4.11
N HIS A 40 -2.35 -12.59 4.91
CA HIS A 40 -3.13 -11.44 4.48
C HIS A 40 -2.51 -10.75 3.26
N THR A 41 -1.19 -10.69 3.21
CA THR A 41 -0.42 -10.24 2.06
C THR A 41 -0.81 -10.98 0.78
N LEU A 42 -0.88 -12.32 0.84
CA LEU A 42 -1.26 -13.13 -0.31
C LEU A 42 -2.75 -13.03 -0.62
N LYS A 43 -3.63 -12.88 0.38
CA LYS A 43 -5.05 -12.61 0.16
C LYS A 43 -5.27 -11.30 -0.61
N ILE A 44 -4.52 -10.24 -0.28
CA ILE A 44 -4.57 -8.95 -1.01
C ILE A 44 -4.09 -9.11 -2.45
N LEU A 45 -2.96 -9.81 -2.67
CA LEU A 45 -2.46 -10.09 -4.02
C LEU A 45 -3.43 -10.98 -4.82
N LEU A 46 -4.04 -11.97 -4.17
CA LEU A 46 -5.03 -12.85 -4.79
C LEU A 46 -6.30 -12.11 -5.19
N GLU A 47 -6.79 -11.18 -4.35
CA GLU A 47 -7.90 -10.29 -4.73
C GLU A 47 -7.54 -9.48 -5.98
N ASN A 48 -6.31 -8.96 -6.04
CA ASN A 48 -5.86 -8.15 -7.16
C ASN A 48 -5.91 -8.92 -8.48
N LEU A 49 -5.46 -10.18 -8.48
CA LEU A 49 -5.51 -11.07 -9.63
C LEU A 49 -6.96 -11.47 -9.94
N LEU A 50 -7.73 -11.89 -8.93
CA LEU A 50 -9.10 -12.36 -9.09
C LEU A 50 -10.01 -11.28 -9.71
N ARG A 51 -9.92 -10.04 -9.24
CA ARG A 51 -10.66 -8.90 -9.81
C ARG A 51 -10.25 -8.55 -11.23
N ARG A 52 -9.06 -8.97 -11.66
CA ARG A 52 -8.50 -8.71 -13.00
C ARG A 52 -8.49 -9.96 -13.89
N ALA A 53 -9.05 -11.07 -13.45
CA ALA A 53 -9.11 -12.30 -14.22
C ALA A 53 -9.81 -12.09 -15.57
N GLY A 54 -9.23 -12.62 -16.64
CA GLY A 54 -9.74 -12.47 -18.00
C GLY A 54 -9.39 -11.14 -18.67
N THR A 55 -8.57 -10.30 -18.05
CA THR A 55 -7.95 -9.14 -18.70
C THR A 55 -6.78 -9.57 -19.59
N ARG A 56 -6.17 -8.63 -20.32
CA ARG A 56 -4.98 -8.90 -21.16
C ARG A 56 -3.81 -9.49 -20.35
N ASP A 57 -3.68 -9.10 -19.08
CA ASP A 57 -2.48 -9.36 -18.29
C ASP A 57 -2.67 -10.42 -17.20
N VAL A 58 -3.90 -10.90 -16.96
CA VAL A 58 -4.19 -11.88 -15.91
C VAL A 58 -5.14 -12.95 -16.45
N GLY A 59 -4.63 -14.17 -16.55
CA GLY A 59 -5.39 -15.37 -16.88
C GLY A 59 -5.89 -16.10 -15.64
N ASP A 60 -6.76 -17.09 -15.86
CA ASP A 60 -7.32 -17.91 -14.76
C ASP A 60 -6.20 -18.70 -14.05
N ASP A 61 -5.19 -19.17 -14.78
CA ASP A 61 -4.03 -19.89 -14.23
C ASP A 61 -3.21 -19.05 -13.23
N ASP A 62 -3.12 -17.72 -13.42
CA ASP A 62 -2.41 -16.83 -12.49
C ASP A 62 -3.13 -16.77 -11.13
N VAL A 63 -4.46 -16.69 -11.16
CA VAL A 63 -5.29 -16.70 -9.95
C VAL A 63 -5.20 -18.05 -9.25
N LEU A 64 -5.35 -19.14 -10.01
CA LEU A 64 -5.31 -20.51 -9.49
C LEU A 64 -3.94 -20.86 -8.90
N GLY A 65 -2.86 -20.39 -9.55
CA GLY A 65 -1.49 -20.58 -9.09
C GLY A 65 -1.26 -19.96 -7.71
N LEU A 66 -1.68 -18.71 -7.51
CA LEU A 66 -1.54 -18.04 -6.22
C LEU A 66 -2.52 -18.58 -5.17
N ALA A 67 -3.75 -18.93 -5.56
CA ALA A 67 -4.76 -19.47 -4.63
C ALA A 67 -4.30 -20.80 -3.99
N ARG A 68 -3.49 -21.59 -4.70
CA ARG A 68 -2.95 -22.88 -4.24
C ARG A 68 -1.61 -22.77 -3.53
N TRP A 69 -1.08 -21.58 -3.36
CA TRP A 69 0.18 -21.35 -2.63
C TRP A 69 0.13 -22.03 -1.24
N PRO A 70 1.22 -22.67 -0.76
CA PRO A 70 2.58 -22.67 -1.31
C PRO A 70 2.85 -23.79 -2.32
N ALA A 71 1.82 -24.44 -2.87
CA ALA A 71 2.03 -25.44 -3.92
C ALA A 71 2.74 -24.80 -5.14
N PRO A 72 3.64 -25.53 -5.81
CA PRO A 72 4.26 -25.04 -7.05
C PRO A 72 3.19 -24.71 -8.09
N GLY A 73 3.32 -23.56 -8.76
CA GLY A 73 2.37 -23.14 -9.79
C GLY A 73 2.17 -21.63 -9.91
N ALA A 74 2.53 -20.86 -8.87
CA ALA A 74 2.59 -19.40 -8.98
C ALA A 74 3.86 -19.01 -9.78
N GLY A 75 3.68 -18.57 -11.02
CA GLY A 75 4.70 -17.85 -11.77
C GLY A 75 4.85 -16.40 -11.26
N ASP A 76 5.44 -15.54 -12.08
CA ASP A 76 5.45 -14.11 -11.81
C ASP A 76 4.00 -13.57 -11.85
N LEU A 77 3.61 -12.83 -10.83
CA LEU A 77 2.28 -12.25 -10.68
C LEU A 77 2.22 -10.89 -11.38
N ALA A 78 1.19 -10.66 -12.18
CA ALA A 78 0.92 -9.35 -12.77
C ALA A 78 0.16 -8.46 -11.77
N PHE A 79 0.87 -7.83 -10.84
CA PHE A 79 0.27 -6.96 -9.81
C PHE A 79 -0.04 -5.56 -10.37
N MET A 80 -1.28 -5.09 -10.15
CA MET A 80 -1.68 -3.73 -10.52
C MET A 80 -2.07 -2.93 -9.26
N PRO A 81 -1.32 -1.91 -8.84
CA PRO A 81 -1.65 -1.14 -7.65
C PRO A 81 -2.98 -0.39 -7.81
N GLY A 82 -3.66 -0.14 -6.68
CA GLY A 82 -4.88 0.66 -6.63
C GLY A 82 -4.65 2.13 -6.94
N ARG A 83 -3.49 2.67 -6.55
CA ARG A 83 -3.06 4.08 -6.74
C ARG A 83 -1.54 4.21 -6.69
N VAL A 84 -1.02 5.39 -7.03
CA VAL A 84 0.41 5.72 -6.94
C VAL A 84 0.64 6.91 -6.01
N LEU A 85 1.67 6.83 -5.18
CA LEU A 85 2.14 7.92 -4.32
C LEU A 85 3.48 8.45 -4.82
N MET A 86 3.64 9.77 -4.86
CA MET A 86 4.86 10.42 -5.32
C MET A 86 5.30 11.49 -4.34
N GLN A 87 6.61 11.75 -4.35
CA GLN A 87 7.21 12.93 -3.72
C GLN A 87 7.87 13.82 -4.78
N ASP A 88 8.18 15.08 -4.46
CA ASP A 88 8.52 16.09 -5.48
C ASP A 88 9.88 15.90 -6.19
N PHE A 89 10.85 15.18 -5.62
CA PHE A 89 12.13 14.88 -6.28
C PHE A 89 11.98 13.86 -7.40
N THR A 90 11.16 12.82 -7.19
CA THR A 90 10.88 11.78 -8.20
C THR A 90 9.63 12.07 -9.02
N GLY A 91 8.72 12.89 -8.50
CA GLY A 91 7.50 13.32 -9.16
C GLY A 91 7.72 14.34 -10.28
N VAL A 92 8.68 15.25 -10.11
CA VAL A 92 9.05 16.20 -11.18
C VAL A 92 9.52 15.48 -12.45
N PRO A 93 10.52 14.57 -12.43
CA PRO A 93 10.93 13.86 -13.64
C PRO A 93 9.78 13.04 -14.23
N ALA A 94 8.96 12.36 -13.42
CA ALA A 94 7.83 11.60 -13.95
C ALA A 94 6.77 12.47 -14.64
N VAL A 95 6.49 13.66 -14.11
CA VAL A 95 5.60 14.63 -14.78
C VAL A 95 6.20 15.10 -16.10
N VAL A 96 7.52 15.31 -16.16
CA VAL A 96 8.22 15.64 -17.42
C VAL A 96 8.10 14.48 -18.41
N ASP A 97 8.25 13.24 -17.96
CA ASP A 97 8.14 12.05 -18.80
C ASP A 97 6.70 11.86 -19.33
N LEU A 98 5.68 12.05 -18.48
CA LEU A 98 4.27 12.09 -18.91
C LEU A 98 4.01 13.20 -19.95
N ALA A 99 4.57 14.40 -19.75
CA ALA A 99 4.46 15.49 -20.72
C ALA A 99 5.17 15.16 -22.04
N ALA A 100 6.35 14.54 -21.99
CA ALA A 100 7.11 14.13 -23.15
C ALA A 100 6.40 13.02 -23.94
N MET A 101 5.84 12.02 -23.24
CA MET A 101 5.00 10.97 -23.82
C MET A 101 3.77 11.57 -24.50
N ARG A 102 3.08 12.51 -23.84
CA ARG A 102 1.92 13.22 -24.40
C ARG A 102 2.26 13.92 -25.71
N ALA A 103 3.40 14.61 -25.76
CA ALA A 103 3.88 15.26 -26.97
C ALA A 103 4.28 14.26 -28.06
N ALA A 104 4.89 13.13 -27.70
CA ALA A 104 5.28 12.08 -28.63
C ALA A 104 4.05 11.40 -29.27
N VAL A 105 3.04 11.06 -28.49
CA VAL A 105 1.76 10.51 -28.97
C VAL A 105 1.08 11.48 -29.93
N GLY A 106 1.03 12.77 -29.59
CA GLY A 106 0.49 13.80 -30.47
C GLY A 106 1.24 13.91 -31.81
N ARG A 107 2.58 13.87 -31.80
CA ARG A 107 3.39 13.85 -33.04
C ARG A 107 3.16 12.60 -33.89
N ALA A 108 2.85 11.47 -33.26
CA ALA A 108 2.51 10.22 -33.94
C ALA A 108 1.06 10.18 -34.46
N GLY A 109 0.27 11.26 -34.26
CA GLY A 109 -1.13 11.33 -34.67
C GLY A 109 -2.12 10.63 -33.73
N GLY A 110 -1.65 10.17 -32.55
CA GLY A 110 -2.51 9.60 -31.51
C GLY A 110 -3.16 10.68 -30.63
N SER A 111 -4.08 10.27 -29.77
CA SER A 111 -4.73 11.17 -28.82
C SER A 111 -3.79 11.45 -27.62
N PRO A 112 -3.39 12.71 -27.36
CA PRO A 112 -2.59 13.03 -26.17
C PRO A 112 -3.32 12.74 -24.85
N ALA A 113 -4.63 12.53 -24.86
CA ALA A 113 -5.38 12.11 -23.67
C ALA A 113 -5.11 10.65 -23.27
N SER A 114 -4.57 9.81 -24.17
CA SER A 114 -4.26 8.42 -23.85
C SER A 114 -3.08 8.25 -22.90
N THR A 115 -2.35 9.32 -22.58
CA THR A 115 -1.26 9.34 -21.59
C THR A 115 -1.73 9.81 -20.21
N ASN A 116 -3.04 9.83 -19.97
CA ASN A 116 -3.58 10.13 -18.65
C ASN A 116 -3.36 8.95 -17.69
N PRO A 117 -3.04 9.19 -16.41
CA PRO A 117 -3.04 8.13 -15.40
C PRO A 117 -4.38 7.37 -15.35
N LEU A 118 -4.32 6.05 -15.30
CA LEU A 118 -5.45 5.13 -15.17
C LEU A 118 -5.73 4.75 -13.70
N VAL A 119 -4.80 5.07 -12.81
CA VAL A 119 -4.98 4.98 -11.36
C VAL A 119 -4.75 6.35 -10.73
N PRO A 120 -5.39 6.65 -9.59
CA PRO A 120 -5.15 7.91 -8.88
C PRO A 120 -3.68 8.10 -8.55
N VAL A 121 -3.20 9.33 -8.68
CA VAL A 121 -1.83 9.72 -8.36
C VAL A 121 -1.86 10.85 -7.35
N ASP A 122 -1.20 10.64 -6.22
CA ASP A 122 -1.01 11.65 -5.18
C ASP A 122 0.46 12.05 -5.13
N LEU A 123 0.77 13.31 -5.42
CA LEU A 123 2.11 13.87 -5.31
C LEU A 123 2.19 14.82 -4.12
N ILE A 124 3.09 14.54 -3.19
CA ILE A 124 3.33 15.34 -1.99
C ILE A 124 4.61 16.14 -2.16
N ILE A 125 4.55 17.44 -1.90
CA ILE A 125 5.74 18.30 -1.94
C ILE A 125 6.29 18.42 -0.52
N ASP A 126 7.36 17.69 -0.23
CA ASP A 126 7.93 17.59 1.11
C ASP A 126 9.47 17.46 1.14
N HIS A 127 10.11 17.06 0.04
CA HIS A 127 11.57 16.85 -0.03
C HIS A 127 12.36 18.12 -0.31
N SER A 128 11.69 19.23 -0.55
CA SER A 128 12.33 20.47 -0.97
C SER A 128 12.59 21.45 0.19
N VAL A 129 11.78 21.39 1.25
CA VAL A 129 11.89 22.28 2.43
C VAL A 129 13.21 22.07 3.16
N GLN A 130 13.94 23.16 3.40
CA GLN A 130 15.21 23.15 4.13
C GLN A 130 15.10 23.94 5.44
N VAL A 131 15.90 23.54 6.44
CA VAL A 131 16.00 24.25 7.73
C VAL A 131 17.01 25.39 7.60
N ASP A 132 16.62 26.48 6.93
CA ASP A 132 17.46 27.70 6.81
C ASP A 132 17.51 28.51 8.10
N ARG A 133 16.40 28.51 8.85
CA ARG A 133 16.28 29.10 10.17
C ARG A 133 15.68 28.09 11.15
N PHE A 134 16.14 28.14 12.39
CA PHE A 134 15.67 27.31 13.49
C PHE A 134 15.63 28.12 14.80
N ARG A 135 14.94 27.60 15.83
CA ARG A 135 14.85 28.19 17.18
C ARG A 135 14.36 29.65 17.21
N SER A 136 13.37 29.98 16.38
CA SER A 136 12.72 31.29 16.33
C SER A 136 11.25 31.12 15.95
N GLU A 137 10.36 31.97 16.48
CA GLU A 137 8.94 32.02 16.10
C GLU A 137 8.74 32.30 14.60
N THR A 138 9.69 33.00 13.98
CA THR A 138 9.67 33.32 12.54
C THR A 138 10.30 32.25 11.66
N ALA A 139 10.86 31.18 12.23
CA ALA A 139 11.61 30.18 11.49
C ALA A 139 10.75 29.46 10.43
N TYR A 140 9.54 29.05 10.81
CA TYR A 140 8.62 28.35 9.90
C TYR A 140 8.30 29.20 8.66
N ALA A 141 7.81 30.43 8.87
CA ALA A 141 7.46 31.32 7.77
C ALA A 141 8.67 31.65 6.87
N ALA A 142 9.86 31.84 7.47
CA ALA A 142 11.07 32.11 6.70
C ALA A 142 11.50 30.91 5.84
N ASN A 143 11.44 29.69 6.38
CA ASN A 143 11.81 28.48 5.63
C ASN A 143 10.85 28.22 4.48
N ILE A 144 9.53 28.40 4.69
CA ILE A 144 8.53 28.30 3.62
C ILE A 144 8.72 29.39 2.56
N GLU A 145 9.09 30.62 2.96
CA GLU A 145 9.38 31.67 1.98
C GLU A 145 10.59 31.31 1.10
N TRP A 146 11.67 30.81 1.70
CA TRP A 146 12.85 30.33 0.96
C TRP A 146 12.52 29.16 0.04
N GLU A 147 11.65 28.26 0.49
CA GLU A 147 11.17 27.13 -0.29
C GLU A 147 10.53 27.58 -1.61
N TYR A 148 9.55 28.48 -1.55
CA TYR A 148 8.90 29.01 -2.75
C TYR A 148 9.85 29.79 -3.66
N ARG A 149 10.82 30.51 -3.09
CA ARG A 149 11.82 31.26 -3.88
C ARG A 149 12.73 30.33 -4.68
N ARG A 150 13.12 29.18 -4.11
CA ARG A 150 14.04 28.22 -4.75
C ARG A 150 13.34 27.33 -5.76
N ASN A 151 12.11 26.93 -5.49
CA ASN A 151 11.42 25.86 -6.22
C ASN A 151 10.26 26.34 -7.12
N GLY A 152 10.15 27.65 -7.38
CA GLY A 152 9.04 28.25 -8.13
C GLY A 152 8.76 27.61 -9.49
N GLU A 153 9.79 27.27 -10.27
CA GLU A 153 9.63 26.60 -11.58
C GLU A 153 9.09 25.16 -11.43
N ARG A 154 9.65 24.39 -10.49
CA ARG A 154 9.19 23.03 -10.19
C ARG A 154 7.72 23.03 -9.77
N TYR A 155 7.33 23.98 -8.91
CA TYR A 155 5.95 24.08 -8.44
C TYR A 155 4.99 24.54 -9.54
N ALA A 156 5.42 25.41 -10.45
CA ALA A 156 4.64 25.77 -11.63
C ALA A 156 4.37 24.55 -12.52
N LEU A 157 5.37 23.69 -12.74
CA LEU A 157 5.22 22.43 -13.47
C LEU A 157 4.23 21.47 -12.78
N LEU A 158 4.38 21.24 -11.47
CA LEU A 158 3.49 20.34 -10.72
C LEU A 158 2.05 20.88 -10.68
N ARG A 159 1.88 22.20 -10.55
CA ARG A 159 0.57 22.85 -10.65
C ARG A 159 -0.06 22.69 -12.03
N TRP A 160 0.74 22.79 -13.09
CA TRP A 160 0.28 22.49 -14.44
C TRP A 160 -0.15 21.03 -14.56
N ALA A 161 0.62 20.09 -14.02
CA ALA A 161 0.32 18.65 -14.09
C ALA A 161 -1.03 18.31 -13.44
N GLN A 162 -1.30 18.87 -12.26
CA GLN A 162 -2.61 18.74 -11.59
C GLN A 162 -3.80 19.21 -12.44
N GLN A 163 -3.58 20.19 -13.33
CA GLN A 163 -4.61 20.69 -14.23
C GLN A 163 -4.68 19.91 -15.55
N ALA A 164 -3.56 19.31 -15.95
CA ALA A 164 -3.40 18.67 -17.24
C ALA A 164 -3.78 17.18 -17.24
N PHE A 165 -3.75 16.53 -16.07
CA PHE A 165 -4.02 15.09 -15.90
C PHE A 165 -5.20 14.86 -14.95
N ASP A 166 -6.15 14.03 -15.38
CA ASP A 166 -7.26 13.59 -14.54
C ASP A 166 -6.76 12.61 -13.47
N GLY A 167 -7.29 12.71 -12.26
CA GLY A 167 -6.90 11.83 -11.15
C GLY A 167 -5.51 12.11 -10.57
N PHE A 168 -4.87 13.23 -10.94
CA PHE A 168 -3.59 13.67 -10.41
C PHE A 168 -3.78 14.78 -9.37
N ARG A 169 -3.42 14.52 -8.11
CA ARG A 169 -3.54 15.47 -6.99
C ARG A 169 -2.16 15.87 -6.49
N VAL A 170 -1.95 17.16 -6.25
CA VAL A 170 -0.73 17.73 -5.66
C VAL A 170 -1.05 18.29 -4.29
N VAL A 171 -0.35 17.80 -3.26
CA VAL A 171 -0.37 18.37 -1.91
C VAL A 171 0.75 19.40 -1.80
N PRO A 172 0.44 20.66 -1.48
CA PRO A 172 1.43 21.75 -1.47
C PRO A 172 2.44 21.62 -0.32
N PRO A 173 3.58 22.34 -0.39
CA PRO A 173 4.59 22.32 0.66
C PRO A 173 4.04 22.83 2.01
N GLY A 174 4.60 22.28 3.09
CA GLY A 174 4.22 22.66 4.46
C GLY A 174 2.97 21.95 5.01
N MET A 175 2.41 20.99 4.27
CA MET A 175 1.23 20.21 4.68
C MET A 175 1.56 18.87 5.33
N GLY A 176 2.85 18.58 5.55
CA GLY A 176 3.33 17.32 6.15
C GLY A 176 4.30 16.57 5.24
N ILE A 177 4.69 15.38 5.67
CA ILE A 177 5.61 14.47 4.97
C ILE A 177 4.79 13.40 4.24
N CYS A 178 5.26 12.94 3.09
CA CYS A 178 4.57 12.08 2.14
C CYS A 178 3.87 10.88 2.80
N HIS A 179 4.60 10.09 3.60
CA HIS A 179 4.06 8.89 4.23
C HIS A 179 3.08 9.20 5.35
N GLN A 180 3.29 10.27 6.12
CA GLN A 180 2.38 10.68 7.19
C GLN A 180 1.06 11.20 6.61
N VAL A 181 1.13 12.06 5.59
CA VAL A 181 -0.07 12.52 4.85
C VAL A 181 -0.81 11.33 4.24
N ASN A 182 -0.08 10.36 3.68
CA ASN A 182 -0.68 9.13 3.18
C ASN A 182 -1.41 8.36 4.28
N LEU A 183 -0.77 8.12 5.42
CA LEU A 183 -1.34 7.37 6.54
C LEU A 183 -2.57 8.06 7.15
N GLU A 184 -2.54 9.38 7.31
CA GLU A 184 -3.56 10.17 8.01
C GLU A 184 -4.74 10.58 7.10
N HIS A 185 -4.50 10.76 5.79
CA HIS A 185 -5.49 11.38 4.90
C HIS A 185 -5.80 10.63 3.61
N LEU A 186 -4.80 10.01 2.95
CA LEU A 186 -4.98 9.46 1.60
C LEU A 186 -5.35 7.98 1.62
N ALA A 187 -4.80 7.22 2.55
CA ALA A 187 -5.04 5.80 2.69
C ALA A 187 -6.50 5.53 3.07
N THR A 188 -7.12 4.63 2.32
CA THR A 188 -8.54 4.30 2.43
C THR A 188 -8.81 2.95 3.09
N VAL A 189 -7.78 2.11 3.23
CA VAL A 189 -7.81 0.71 3.69
C VAL A 189 -8.56 -0.22 2.74
N VAL A 190 -9.79 0.13 2.40
CA VAL A 190 -10.60 -0.47 1.34
C VAL A 190 -10.98 0.65 0.40
N ALA A 191 -10.56 0.55 -0.86
CA ALA A 191 -10.95 1.46 -1.91
C ALA A 191 -12.37 1.15 -2.39
N ASP A 192 -13.13 2.17 -2.76
CA ASP A 192 -14.31 2.03 -3.62
C ASP A 192 -14.05 2.82 -4.91
N ARG A 193 -14.17 2.16 -6.06
CA ARG A 193 -14.00 2.79 -7.37
C ARG A 193 -14.90 2.11 -8.38
N ASP A 194 -15.64 2.90 -9.15
CA ASP A 194 -16.59 2.42 -10.17
C ASP A 194 -17.60 1.38 -9.63
N GLY A 195 -18.04 1.60 -8.38
CA GLY A 195 -18.96 0.72 -7.66
C GLY A 195 -18.36 -0.62 -7.24
N VAL A 196 -17.03 -0.76 -7.22
CA VAL A 196 -16.31 -1.97 -6.78
C VAL A 196 -15.47 -1.65 -5.55
N ALA A 197 -15.61 -2.48 -4.50
CA ALA A 197 -14.76 -2.46 -3.31
C ALA A 197 -13.57 -3.43 -3.46
N PHE A 198 -12.38 -2.98 -3.10
CA PHE A 198 -11.14 -3.78 -3.12
C PHE A 198 -10.12 -3.25 -2.09
N PRO A 199 -9.08 -4.01 -1.70
CA PRO A 199 -8.08 -3.52 -0.75
C PRO A 199 -7.34 -2.31 -1.32
N ASP A 200 -7.12 -1.28 -0.51
CA ASP A 200 -6.23 -0.20 -0.90
C ASP A 200 -4.82 -0.77 -1.04
N THR A 201 -4.21 -0.50 -2.20
CA THR A 201 -2.86 -0.92 -2.51
C THR A 201 -2.16 0.18 -3.29
N LEU A 202 -0.86 0.36 -3.07
CA LEU A 202 -0.10 1.38 -3.76
C LEU A 202 1.34 0.97 -4.00
N VAL A 203 1.92 1.61 -5.00
CA VAL A 203 3.37 1.78 -5.08
C VAL A 203 3.69 3.25 -4.98
N GLY A 204 4.89 3.57 -4.53
CA GLY A 204 5.32 4.96 -4.49
C GLY A 204 6.76 5.16 -4.92
N THR A 205 7.07 6.35 -5.41
CA THR A 205 8.42 6.72 -5.85
C THR A 205 9.33 7.11 -4.68
N ASP A 206 9.14 6.44 -3.56
CA ASP A 206 9.85 6.58 -2.30
C ASP A 206 9.89 5.23 -1.58
N SER A 207 11.06 4.82 -1.07
CA SER A 207 11.29 3.53 -0.41
C SER A 207 10.39 3.30 0.80
N HIS A 208 10.09 4.36 1.57
CA HIS A 208 9.36 4.31 2.83
C HIS A 208 7.85 4.38 2.64
N THR A 209 7.37 4.29 1.39
CA THR A 209 5.95 4.03 1.06
C THR A 209 5.38 2.86 1.87
N THR A 210 6.25 1.95 2.29
CA THR A 210 5.93 0.83 3.19
C THR A 210 5.35 1.22 4.54
N MET A 211 5.49 2.46 5.03
CA MET A 211 4.90 2.92 6.29
C MET A 211 3.38 2.65 6.37
N VAL A 212 2.69 2.75 5.24
CA VAL A 212 1.22 2.55 5.15
C VAL A 212 0.79 1.11 5.44
N ASN A 213 1.71 0.15 5.37
CA ASN A 213 1.45 -1.25 5.69
C ASN A 213 1.06 -1.46 7.16
N GLY A 214 1.41 -0.53 8.06
CA GLY A 214 0.95 -0.51 9.45
C GLY A 214 -0.56 -0.31 9.61
N LEU A 215 -1.23 0.19 8.55
CA LEU A 215 -2.68 0.40 8.46
C LEU A 215 -3.39 -0.74 7.70
N GLY A 216 -2.70 -1.81 7.34
CA GLY A 216 -3.27 -2.91 6.54
C GLY A 216 -3.42 -2.61 5.05
N VAL A 217 -2.77 -1.55 4.56
CA VAL A 217 -2.70 -1.19 3.14
C VAL A 217 -1.40 -1.73 2.57
N LEU A 218 -1.47 -2.64 1.60
CA LEU A 218 -0.27 -3.21 1.01
C LEU A 218 0.39 -2.23 0.02
N GLY A 219 1.59 -1.77 0.33
CA GLY A 219 2.38 -0.94 -0.57
C GLY A 219 3.87 -0.88 -0.27
N TRP A 220 4.64 -0.48 -1.29
CA TRP A 220 6.10 -0.43 -1.25
C TRP A 220 6.68 0.58 -2.23
N GLY A 221 7.96 0.89 -2.04
CA GLY A 221 8.70 1.80 -2.91
C GLY A 221 9.15 1.15 -4.21
N VAL A 222 9.09 1.93 -5.30
CA VAL A 222 9.51 1.54 -6.65
C VAL A 222 10.26 2.68 -7.32
N GLY A 223 10.91 2.40 -8.46
CA GLY A 223 11.50 3.45 -9.30
C GLY A 223 10.44 4.29 -10.01
N GLY A 224 10.85 5.45 -10.52
CA GLY A 224 9.96 6.36 -11.27
C GLY A 224 9.34 5.70 -12.50
N ILE A 225 10.13 4.90 -13.23
CA ILE A 225 9.69 4.19 -14.44
C ILE A 225 8.61 3.17 -14.11
N GLU A 226 8.78 2.38 -13.05
CA GLU A 226 7.77 1.41 -12.62
C GLU A 226 6.48 2.10 -12.16
N ALA A 227 6.61 3.22 -11.44
CA ALA A 227 5.46 4.03 -11.04
C ALA A 227 4.71 4.60 -12.26
N GLU A 228 5.41 5.16 -13.25
CA GLU A 228 4.83 5.66 -14.49
C GLU A 228 4.17 4.55 -15.32
N ALA A 229 4.80 3.38 -15.40
CA ALA A 229 4.23 2.21 -16.07
C ALA A 229 2.91 1.81 -15.40
N ALA A 230 2.87 1.76 -14.06
CA ALA A 230 1.66 1.50 -13.30
C ALA A 230 0.59 2.59 -13.51
N MET A 231 0.98 3.87 -13.56
CA MET A 231 0.05 4.95 -13.90
C MET A 231 -0.59 4.75 -15.27
N LEU A 232 0.14 4.20 -16.24
CA LEU A 232 -0.33 3.97 -17.61
C LEU A 232 -0.99 2.60 -17.81
N GLY A 233 -1.29 1.86 -16.74
CA GLY A 233 -2.03 0.59 -16.81
C GLY A 233 -1.15 -0.65 -16.98
N GLN A 234 0.17 -0.52 -16.93
CA GLN A 234 1.06 -1.66 -17.04
C GLN A 234 1.25 -2.29 -15.66
N PRO A 235 0.86 -3.57 -15.46
CA PRO A 235 1.08 -4.24 -14.19
C PRO A 235 2.57 -4.51 -13.97
N MET A 236 2.96 -4.56 -12.70
CA MET A 236 4.28 -4.97 -12.27
C MET A 236 4.38 -6.49 -12.23
N ALA A 237 5.47 -7.02 -12.76
CA ALA A 237 5.82 -8.42 -12.58
C ALA A 237 6.42 -8.62 -11.18
N LEU A 238 5.70 -9.31 -10.29
CA LEU A 238 6.20 -9.71 -8.98
C LEU A 238 6.61 -11.18 -9.03
N PRO A 239 7.85 -11.53 -8.64
CA PRO A 239 8.21 -12.92 -8.45
C PRO A 239 7.26 -13.61 -7.48
N ALA A 240 7.18 -14.94 -7.56
CA ALA A 240 6.40 -15.75 -6.62
C ALA A 240 6.73 -15.34 -5.16
N PRO A 241 5.74 -14.86 -4.38
CA PRO A 241 6.01 -14.21 -3.12
C PRO A 241 6.46 -15.21 -2.05
N VAL A 242 7.53 -14.84 -1.35
CA VAL A 242 7.98 -15.46 -0.10
C VAL A 242 7.48 -14.58 1.03
N VAL A 243 6.73 -15.14 1.97
CA VAL A 243 6.16 -14.38 3.10
C VAL A 243 6.75 -14.90 4.41
N VAL A 244 7.49 -14.04 5.10
CA VAL A 244 8.03 -14.30 6.44
C VAL A 244 7.03 -13.80 7.47
N GLY A 245 6.49 -14.72 8.27
CA GLY A 245 5.62 -14.39 9.39
C GLY A 245 6.43 -13.98 10.60
N VAL A 246 6.20 -12.78 11.15
CA VAL A 246 6.78 -12.36 12.43
C VAL A 246 5.73 -12.50 13.52
N ARG A 247 5.89 -13.51 14.36
CA ARG A 247 4.99 -13.78 15.48
C ARG A 247 5.36 -12.87 16.64
N MET A 248 4.46 -11.97 17.00
CA MET A 248 4.61 -11.11 18.16
C MET A 248 3.81 -11.65 19.33
N SER A 249 4.46 -11.76 20.49
CA SER A 249 3.86 -12.14 21.76
C SER A 249 4.23 -11.14 22.86
N GLY A 250 3.53 -11.19 23.99
CA GLY A 250 3.79 -10.28 25.11
C GLY A 250 3.37 -8.84 24.79
N ALA A 251 3.94 -7.88 25.54
CA ALA A 251 3.74 -6.45 25.36
C ALA A 251 5.03 -5.72 25.73
N LEU A 252 5.24 -4.53 25.15
CA LEU A 252 6.39 -3.69 25.46
C LEU A 252 6.40 -3.31 26.95
N ARG A 253 7.59 -3.28 27.56
CA ARG A 253 7.76 -2.85 28.95
C ARG A 253 7.59 -1.33 29.05
N ALA A 254 7.14 -0.86 30.22
CA ALA A 254 7.07 0.56 30.49
C ALA A 254 8.47 1.19 30.38
N GLY A 255 8.59 2.25 29.57
CA GLY A 255 9.86 2.91 29.28
C GLY A 255 10.49 2.51 27.95
N THR A 256 10.08 1.39 27.36
CA THR A 256 10.46 0.99 25.99
C THR A 256 9.70 1.85 24.97
N THR A 257 10.37 2.24 23.89
CA THR A 257 9.83 3.09 22.84
C THR A 257 9.61 2.33 21.52
N ALA A 258 8.85 2.92 20.61
CA ALA A 258 8.74 2.44 19.23
C ALA A 258 10.11 2.35 18.53
N THR A 259 11.05 3.22 18.90
CA THR A 259 12.42 3.22 18.38
C THR A 259 13.20 1.99 18.82
N ASP A 260 13.10 1.62 20.10
CA ASP A 260 13.78 0.43 20.63
C ASP A 260 13.24 -0.84 19.95
N LEU A 261 11.91 -0.92 19.78
CA LEU A 261 11.24 -2.01 19.08
C LEU A 261 11.69 -2.09 17.61
N VAL A 262 11.67 -0.99 16.86
CA VAL A 262 11.98 -1.04 15.43
C VAL A 262 13.45 -1.34 15.16
N LEU A 263 14.37 -0.86 16.02
CA LEU A 263 15.79 -1.17 15.89
C LEU A 263 16.06 -2.65 16.20
N THR A 264 15.43 -3.19 17.25
CA THR A 264 15.48 -4.63 17.59
C THR A 264 14.95 -5.47 16.42
N LEU A 265 13.80 -5.09 15.87
CA LEU A 265 13.19 -5.78 14.73
C LEU A 265 14.11 -5.72 13.49
N THR A 266 14.70 -4.55 13.22
CA THR A 266 15.58 -4.35 12.07
C THR A 266 16.83 -5.22 12.19
N GLU A 267 17.46 -5.26 13.36
CA GLU A 267 18.60 -6.16 13.60
C GLU A 267 18.21 -7.63 13.36
N MET A 268 17.09 -8.07 13.97
CA MET A 268 16.59 -9.44 13.87
C MET A 268 16.30 -9.84 12.41
N LEU A 269 15.57 -9.01 11.66
CA LEU A 269 15.18 -9.30 10.28
C LEU A 269 16.37 -9.22 9.31
N ARG A 270 17.34 -8.33 9.55
CA ARG A 270 18.59 -8.32 8.79
C ARG A 270 19.40 -9.59 9.01
N ALA A 271 19.48 -10.07 10.25
CA ALA A 271 20.16 -11.32 10.57
C ALA A 271 19.45 -12.53 9.94
N HIS A 272 18.11 -12.53 9.89
CA HIS A 272 17.32 -13.58 9.27
C HIS A 272 17.42 -13.58 7.72
N GLY A 273 17.55 -12.40 7.11
CA GLY A 273 17.70 -12.27 5.65
C GLY A 273 16.35 -12.23 4.92
N VAL A 274 15.70 -11.06 4.97
CA VAL A 274 14.39 -10.83 4.34
C VAL A 274 14.44 -10.03 3.03
N VAL A 275 15.62 -9.92 2.42
CA VAL A 275 15.80 -9.17 1.17
C VAL A 275 14.89 -9.71 0.05
N GLY A 276 14.03 -8.85 -0.48
CA GLY A 276 13.08 -9.19 -1.55
C GLY A 276 11.91 -10.09 -1.11
N LYS A 277 11.78 -10.35 0.20
CA LYS A 277 10.65 -11.10 0.78
C LYS A 277 9.59 -10.13 1.32
N PHE A 278 8.36 -10.63 1.42
CA PHE A 278 7.31 -9.97 2.18
C PHE A 278 7.44 -10.34 3.66
N VAL A 279 7.17 -9.39 4.54
CA VAL A 279 7.02 -9.62 5.98
C VAL A 279 5.56 -9.40 6.35
N GLU A 280 5.00 -10.26 7.18
CA GLU A 280 3.66 -10.10 7.75
C GLU A 280 3.70 -10.34 9.25
N PHE A 281 3.19 -9.39 10.02
CA PHE A 281 3.13 -9.48 11.47
C PHE A 281 1.85 -10.22 11.90
N PHE A 282 1.98 -11.11 12.87
CA PHE A 282 0.85 -11.87 13.42
C PHE A 282 1.07 -12.20 14.90
N GLY A 283 0.08 -12.82 15.53
CA GLY A 283 0.12 -13.19 16.96
C GLY A 283 -0.52 -12.14 17.87
N ALA A 284 -0.78 -12.53 19.12
CA ALA A 284 -1.56 -11.74 20.07
C ALA A 284 -0.86 -10.43 20.51
N GLY A 285 0.47 -10.34 20.36
CA GLY A 285 1.23 -9.13 20.69
C GLY A 285 0.81 -7.90 19.87
N LEU A 286 0.26 -8.09 18.66
CA LEU A 286 -0.23 -6.99 17.82
C LEU A 286 -1.31 -6.14 18.50
N SER A 287 -2.15 -6.77 19.32
CA SER A 287 -3.22 -6.08 20.06
C SER A 287 -2.70 -5.12 21.12
N SER A 288 -1.41 -5.20 21.48
CA SER A 288 -0.75 -4.28 22.40
C SER A 288 -0.09 -3.07 21.72
N LEU A 289 0.02 -3.07 20.39
CA LEU A 289 0.69 -2.03 19.62
C LEU A 289 -0.31 -1.03 19.05
N GLU A 290 -0.05 0.26 19.25
CA GLU A 290 -0.80 1.35 18.63
C GLU A 290 -0.43 1.48 17.14
N LEU A 291 -1.28 2.15 16.36
CA LEU A 291 -1.00 2.27 14.93
C LEU A 291 0.32 3.02 14.62
N ALA A 292 0.71 3.97 15.46
CA ALA A 292 1.98 4.69 15.30
C ALA A 292 3.20 3.74 15.39
N ASP A 293 3.15 2.76 16.30
CA ASP A 293 4.20 1.74 16.44
C ASP A 293 4.24 0.87 15.18
N ARG A 294 3.07 0.37 14.75
CA ARG A 294 2.95 -0.45 13.53
C ARG A 294 3.50 0.25 12.31
N ALA A 295 3.13 1.52 12.11
CA ALA A 295 3.62 2.34 11.02
C ALA A 295 5.13 2.57 11.10
N THR A 296 5.69 2.76 12.29
CA THR A 296 7.15 2.87 12.51
C THR A 296 7.88 1.61 12.07
N LEU A 297 7.35 0.44 12.44
CA LEU A 297 7.93 -0.86 12.09
C LEU A 297 7.87 -1.12 10.58
N SER A 298 6.73 -0.82 9.95
CA SER A 298 6.54 -0.95 8.52
C SER A 298 7.36 0.06 7.72
N ASN A 299 7.54 1.27 8.24
CA ASN A 299 8.36 2.32 7.62
C ASN A 299 9.79 1.82 7.39
N MET A 300 10.37 1.09 8.36
CA MET A 300 11.75 0.62 8.26
C MET A 300 11.97 -0.62 7.36
N SER A 301 10.97 -1.01 6.56
CA SER A 301 11.10 -2.13 5.61
C SER A 301 12.34 -2.06 4.71
N PRO A 302 12.69 -0.90 4.12
CA PRO A 302 13.90 -0.77 3.31
C PRO A 302 15.18 -1.05 4.10
N GLU A 303 15.24 -0.67 5.39
CA GLU A 303 16.43 -0.84 6.23
C GLU A 303 16.73 -2.31 6.57
N TYR A 304 15.72 -3.16 6.70
CA TYR A 304 15.90 -4.61 6.82
C TYR A 304 15.78 -5.38 5.49
N GLY A 305 15.48 -4.67 4.39
CA GLY A 305 15.52 -5.17 3.02
C GLY A 305 14.23 -5.87 2.54
N ALA A 306 13.18 -5.89 3.36
CA ALA A 306 11.91 -6.46 2.94
C ALA A 306 11.25 -5.62 1.85
N THR A 307 10.51 -6.27 0.96
CA THR A 307 9.68 -5.57 -0.04
C THR A 307 8.59 -4.75 0.66
N SER A 308 7.94 -5.35 1.66
CA SER A 308 6.96 -4.69 2.53
C SER A 308 6.83 -5.43 3.85
N ALA A 309 6.26 -4.78 4.86
CA ALA A 309 5.99 -5.38 6.16
C ALA A 309 4.57 -5.05 6.65
N LEU A 310 3.64 -6.00 6.49
CA LEU A 310 2.19 -5.81 6.65
C LEU A 310 1.72 -6.12 8.08
N PHE A 311 0.98 -5.17 8.66
CA PHE A 311 0.07 -5.44 9.78
C PHE A 311 -1.34 -5.63 9.23
N PRO A 312 -1.99 -6.78 9.46
CA PRO A 312 -3.38 -6.99 9.04
C PRO A 312 -4.34 -5.94 9.59
N VAL A 313 -5.44 -5.69 8.88
CA VAL A 313 -6.52 -4.81 9.36
C VAL A 313 -7.15 -5.43 10.62
N ASP A 314 -7.27 -4.67 11.69
CA ASP A 314 -7.88 -5.12 12.94
C ASP A 314 -8.66 -4.01 13.65
N ALA A 315 -9.00 -4.23 14.92
CA ALA A 315 -9.68 -3.24 15.75
C ALA A 315 -8.88 -1.94 15.95
N GLU A 316 -7.54 -1.98 15.95
CA GLU A 316 -6.71 -0.78 16.04
C GLU A 316 -6.77 0.03 14.75
N THR A 317 -6.79 -0.64 13.58
CA THR A 317 -7.01 0.03 12.30
C THR A 317 -8.33 0.81 12.31
N VAL A 318 -9.41 0.20 12.81
CA VAL A 318 -10.72 0.87 12.92
C VAL A 318 -10.67 2.06 13.89
N ARG A 319 -10.06 1.88 15.07
CA ARG A 319 -9.87 2.98 16.03
C ARG A 319 -9.11 4.16 15.41
N TYR A 320 -8.05 3.88 14.66
CA TYR A 320 -7.25 4.91 13.99
C TYR A 320 -8.03 5.65 12.91
N LEU A 321 -8.84 4.96 12.10
CA LEU A 321 -9.71 5.60 11.12
C LEU A 321 -10.68 6.58 11.79
N VAL A 322 -11.28 6.21 12.94
CA VAL A 322 -12.14 7.12 13.70
C VAL A 322 -11.35 8.32 14.23
N ALA A 323 -10.20 8.07 14.87
CA ALA A 323 -9.37 9.12 15.47
C ALA A 323 -8.87 10.16 14.45
N THR A 324 -8.67 9.74 13.21
CA THR A 324 -8.22 10.61 12.09
C THR A 324 -9.38 11.19 11.27
N GLY A 325 -10.61 11.14 11.78
CA GLY A 325 -11.78 11.76 11.15
C GLY A 325 -12.35 10.97 9.96
N ARG A 326 -11.94 9.72 9.76
CA ARG A 326 -12.37 8.80 8.69
C ARG A 326 -13.42 7.79 9.16
N GLY A 327 -14.17 8.11 10.22
CA GLY A 327 -15.20 7.25 10.79
C GLY A 327 -16.29 6.82 9.81
N SER A 328 -16.56 7.61 8.76
CA SER A 328 -17.51 7.24 7.69
C SER A 328 -17.07 6.03 6.86
N ARG A 329 -15.78 5.65 6.88
CA ARG A 329 -15.25 4.48 6.17
C ARG A 329 -15.36 3.17 6.97
N VAL A 330 -15.62 3.25 8.27
CA VAL A 330 -15.54 2.09 9.18
C VAL A 330 -16.46 0.95 8.75
N ASP A 331 -17.71 1.26 8.37
CA ASP A 331 -18.67 0.23 7.94
C ASP A 331 -18.18 -0.52 6.69
N LEU A 332 -17.69 0.20 5.66
CA LEU A 332 -17.12 -0.42 4.47
C LEU A 332 -15.89 -1.28 4.83
N VAL A 333 -14.95 -0.71 5.59
CA VAL A 333 -13.69 -1.38 5.92
C VAL A 333 -13.95 -2.66 6.70
N GLU A 334 -14.74 -2.59 7.78
CA GLU A 334 -15.03 -3.77 8.60
C GLU A 334 -15.78 -4.84 7.81
N ARG A 335 -16.84 -4.49 7.07
CA ARG A 335 -17.62 -5.48 6.32
C ARG A 335 -16.80 -6.15 5.24
N TYR A 336 -16.10 -5.36 4.42
CA TYR A 336 -15.29 -5.88 3.33
C TYR A 336 -14.17 -6.79 3.84
N THR A 337 -13.43 -6.34 4.86
CA THR A 337 -12.29 -7.12 5.38
C THR A 337 -12.75 -8.38 6.10
N LYS A 338 -13.89 -8.36 6.80
CA LYS A 338 -14.47 -9.58 7.40
C LYS A 338 -14.93 -10.57 6.33
N GLU A 339 -15.64 -10.12 5.30
CA GLU A 339 -16.10 -10.99 4.19
C GLU A 339 -14.92 -11.60 3.40
N GLN A 340 -13.82 -10.87 3.26
CA GLN A 340 -12.60 -11.36 2.57
C GLN A 340 -11.65 -12.17 3.46
N GLY A 341 -11.93 -12.30 4.76
CA GLY A 341 -10.98 -12.93 5.70
C GLY A 341 -9.67 -12.14 5.84
N LEU A 342 -9.75 -10.81 5.73
CA LEU A 342 -8.67 -9.82 5.88
C LEU A 342 -8.73 -9.05 7.21
N PHE A 343 -9.79 -9.25 8.01
CA PHE A 343 -9.93 -8.65 9.34
C PHE A 343 -9.41 -9.61 10.40
N ARG A 344 -8.32 -9.25 11.06
CA ARG A 344 -7.60 -10.08 12.02
C ARG A 344 -8.21 -10.00 13.42
N THR A 345 -8.33 -11.14 14.09
CA THR A 345 -8.62 -11.29 15.53
C THR A 345 -7.56 -12.14 16.24
N ASP A 346 -7.51 -12.07 17.58
CA ASP A 346 -6.55 -12.87 18.38
C ASP A 346 -6.88 -14.37 18.36
N ASP A 347 -8.12 -14.72 18.04
CA ASP A 347 -8.61 -16.10 17.94
C ASP A 347 -8.42 -16.71 16.54
N ASP A 348 -7.93 -15.92 15.58
CA ASP A 348 -7.76 -16.39 14.20
C ASP A 348 -6.70 -17.49 14.12
N PRO A 349 -6.91 -18.51 13.28
CA PRO A 349 -5.88 -19.51 13.03
C PRO A 349 -4.67 -18.86 12.36
N GLU A 350 -3.48 -19.31 12.75
CA GLU A 350 -2.23 -18.81 12.17
C GLU A 350 -2.18 -19.04 10.66
N PRO A 351 -1.86 -18.00 9.87
CA PRO A 351 -1.60 -18.17 8.45
C PRO A 351 -0.41 -19.10 8.22
N THR A 352 -0.41 -19.76 7.07
CA THR A 352 0.74 -20.53 6.61
C THR A 352 1.75 -19.57 5.99
N PHE A 353 2.94 -19.44 6.57
CA PHE A 353 4.02 -18.60 6.05
C PHE A 353 5.10 -19.46 5.38
N SER A 354 5.95 -18.85 4.56
CA SER A 354 7.15 -19.50 4.03
C SER A 354 8.14 -19.81 5.15
N GLU A 355 8.31 -18.84 6.05
CA GLU A 355 9.24 -18.84 7.16
C GLU A 355 8.56 -18.14 8.34
N THR A 356 8.99 -18.43 9.57
CA THR A 356 8.45 -17.79 10.77
C THR A 356 9.58 -17.38 11.71
N VAL A 357 9.46 -16.19 12.28
CA VAL A 357 10.36 -15.65 13.30
C VAL A 357 9.53 -15.18 14.47
N ASP A 358 9.96 -15.48 15.70
CA ASP A 358 9.25 -15.09 16.91
C ASP A 358 9.92 -13.87 17.57
N LEU A 359 9.11 -12.93 18.03
CA LEU A 359 9.52 -11.74 18.79
C LEU A 359 8.65 -11.61 20.04
N ASP A 360 9.26 -11.78 21.21
CA ASP A 360 8.64 -11.42 22.48
C ASP A 360 8.81 -9.92 22.73
N LEU A 361 7.72 -9.17 22.65
CA LEU A 361 7.73 -7.71 22.90
C LEU A 361 8.22 -7.37 24.31
N SER A 362 8.12 -8.30 25.26
CA SER A 362 8.61 -8.08 26.61
C SER A 362 10.13 -8.15 26.73
N SER A 363 10.86 -8.64 25.72
CA SER A 363 12.33 -8.70 25.73
C SER A 363 13.01 -7.49 25.09
N VAL A 364 12.24 -6.55 24.54
CA VAL A 364 12.75 -5.31 23.92
C VAL A 364 13.21 -4.34 25.02
N GLU A 365 14.42 -3.79 24.85
CA GLU A 365 15.11 -2.93 25.83
C GLU A 365 15.65 -1.65 25.22
#